data_AF-A0AAV7RBW6-F1
#
_entry.id   AF-A0AAV7RBW6-F1
#
_cell.length_a   1.000
_cell.length_b   1.000
_cell.length_c   1.000
_cell.angle_alpha   90.00
_cell.angle_beta   90.00
_cell.angle_gamma   90.00
#
_symmetry.space_group_name_H-M   'P 1'
#
loop_
_entity.id
_entity.type
_entity.pdbx_description
1 polymer ?
#
loop_
_entity_poly.entity_id
_entity_poly.type
_entity_poly.pdbx_seq_one_letter_code
_entity_poly.pdbx_strand_id
1 'polypeptide(L)'
;MHAIQGLRSALEQQIETVSIDLNLLIADFHKVSEKVNTAETNIGSLQGEMASLEKQMTTVSAEVTELGRWRRMRRDPDRLVEYLTEVRLPQLNETGVQALEADLTLEEVTVAIKSLPLGRSPGSDGFTAELYQTFVTVLAP
;
A
#
# COMPACT_ATOMS: atom_id res chain seq x y z
N MET A 1 -55.36 55.35 44.40
CA MET A 1 -55.57 53.91 44.19
C MET A 1 -55.30 53.50 42.74
N HIS A 2 -55.88 54.17 41.73
CA HIS A 2 -55.70 53.84 40.30
C HIS A 2 -54.26 53.87 39.76
N ALA A 3 -53.42 54.83 40.17
CA ALA A 3 -52.03 54.92 39.70
C ALA A 3 -51.15 53.74 40.16
N ILE A 4 -51.34 53.26 41.39
CA ILE A 4 -50.62 52.11 41.95
C ILE A 4 -51.03 50.83 41.21
N GLN A 5 -52.32 50.69 40.89
CA GLN A 5 -52.83 49.55 40.12
C GLN A 5 -52.29 49.56 38.68
N GLY A 6 -52.18 50.73 38.05
CA GLY A 6 -51.55 50.88 36.73
C GLY A 6 -50.06 50.49 36.71
N LEU A 7 -49.29 50.91 37.72
CA LEU A 7 -47.88 50.51 37.87
C LEU A 7 -47.73 48.99 38.05
N ARG A 8 -48.60 48.37 38.85
CA ARG A 8 -48.62 46.93 39.04
C ARG A 8 -48.89 46.18 37.74
N SER A 9 -49.91 46.58 36.98
CA SER A 9 -50.24 45.95 35.70
C SER A 9 -49.10 46.10 34.68
N ALA A 10 -48.41 47.24 34.65
CA ALA A 10 -47.24 47.43 33.77
C ALA A 10 -46.08 46.51 34.14
N LEU A 11 -45.82 46.30 35.44
CA LEU A 11 -44.79 45.37 35.91
C LEU A 11 -45.15 43.92 35.57
N GLU A 12 -46.41 43.52 35.75
CA GLU A 12 -46.90 42.18 35.39
C GLU A 12 -46.69 41.91 33.89
N GLN A 13 -46.98 42.89 33.02
CA GLN A 13 -46.76 42.78 31.57
C GLN A 13 -45.26 42.69 31.21
N GLN A 14 -44.39 43.44 31.89
CA GLN A 14 -42.94 43.34 31.68
C GLN A 14 -42.41 41.95 32.05
N ILE A 15 -42.88 41.37 33.16
CA ILE A 15 -42.51 40.01 33.58
C ILE A 15 -42.96 38.99 32.54
N GLU A 16 -44.18 39.11 32.02
CA GLU A 16 -44.68 38.23 30.96
C GLU A 16 -43.84 38.32 29.68
N THR A 17 -43.51 39.54 29.25
CA THR A 17 -42.69 39.79 28.07
C THR A 17 -41.29 39.17 28.23
N VAL A 18 -40.64 39.40 29.37
CA VAL A 18 -39.31 38.82 29.67
C VAL A 18 -39.37 37.29 29.70
N SER A 19 -40.45 36.70 30.21
CA SER A 19 -40.66 35.26 30.21
C SER A 19 -40.74 34.68 28.79
N ILE A 20 -41.46 35.38 27.90
CA ILE A 20 -41.56 34.98 26.48
C ILE A 20 -40.19 35.08 25.79
N ASP A 21 -39.49 36.21 25.95
CA ASP A 21 -38.18 36.43 25.34
C ASP A 21 -37.15 35.39 25.80
N LEU A 22 -37.17 35.03 27.09
CA LEU A 22 -36.28 34.02 27.65
C LEU A 22 -36.56 32.63 27.05
N ASN A 23 -37.82 32.27 26.84
CA ASN A 23 -38.18 31.00 26.21
C ASN A 23 -37.77 30.94 24.73
N LEU A 24 -37.91 32.05 23.99
CA LEU A 24 -37.44 32.15 22.61
C LEU A 24 -35.92 32.02 22.53
N LEU A 25 -35.19 32.69 23.43
CA LEU A 25 -33.74 32.60 23.51
C LEU A 25 -33.26 31.18 23.80
N ILE A 26 -33.94 30.44 24.70
CA ILE A 26 -33.65 29.03 24.97
C ILE A 26 -33.83 28.19 23.70
N ALA A 27 -34.92 28.41 22.95
CA ALA A 27 -35.18 27.68 21.72
C ALA A 27 -34.10 27.94 20.66
N ASP A 28 -33.65 29.18 20.51
CA ASP A 28 -32.57 29.53 19.59
C ASP A 28 -31.22 28.98 20.04
N PHE A 29 -30.94 28.98 21.35
CA PHE A 29 -29.75 28.34 21.90
C PHE A 29 -29.72 26.83 21.60
N HIS A 30 -30.85 26.13 21.74
CA HIS A 30 -30.94 24.72 21.36
C HIS A 30 -30.65 24.50 19.87
N LYS A 31 -31.23 25.30 18.97
CA LYS A 31 -30.92 25.20 17.53
C LYS A 31 -29.45 25.43 17.23
N VAL A 32 -28.81 26.38 17.91
CA VAL A 32 -27.36 26.62 17.77
C VAL A 32 -26.57 25.42 18.27
N SER A 33 -26.93 24.85 19.41
CA SER A 33 -26.29 23.64 19.97
C SER A 33 -26.35 22.46 19.00
N GLU A 34 -27.50 22.21 18.37
CA GLU A 34 -27.64 21.16 17.36
C GLU A 34 -26.74 21.37 16.13
N LYS A 35 -26.66 22.62 15.65
CA LYS A 35 -25.77 22.97 14.53
C LYS A 35 -24.30 22.79 14.90
N VAL A 36 -23.92 23.11 16.14
CA VAL A 36 -22.55 22.91 16.66
C VAL A 36 -22.22 21.41 16.68
N ASN A 37 -23.07 20.57 17.26
CA ASN A 37 -22.85 19.12 17.29
C ASN A 37 -22.74 18.51 15.88
N THR A 38 -23.55 18.99 14.95
CA THR A 38 -23.49 18.57 13.55
C THR A 38 -22.15 18.98 12.92
N ALA A 39 -21.70 20.21 13.15
CA ALA A 39 -20.42 20.69 12.66
C ALA A 39 -19.23 19.89 13.25
N GLU A 40 -19.28 19.56 14.53
CA GLU A 40 -18.27 18.72 15.19
C GLU A 40 -18.17 17.33 14.53
N THR A 41 -19.31 16.71 14.23
CA THR A 41 -19.35 15.41 13.53
C THR A 41 -18.75 15.52 12.13
N ASN A 42 -19.08 16.57 11.39
CA ASN A 42 -18.53 16.80 10.06
C ASN A 42 -17.02 17.06 10.09
N ILE A 43 -16.52 17.81 11.07
CA ILE A 43 -15.09 18.06 11.26
C ILE A 43 -14.35 16.74 11.50
N GLY A 44 -14.89 15.86 12.35
CA GLY A 44 -14.30 14.54 12.58
C GLY A 44 -14.21 13.69 11.30
N SER A 45 -15.27 13.66 10.49
CA SER A 45 -15.28 12.96 9.20
C SER A 45 -14.23 13.53 8.23
N LEU A 46 -14.18 14.87 8.09
CA LEU A 46 -13.22 15.54 7.23
C LEU A 46 -11.76 15.31 7.66
N GLN A 47 -11.49 15.28 8.98
CA GLN A 47 -10.18 14.93 9.51
C GLN A 47 -9.77 13.50 9.14
N GLY A 48 -10.71 12.55 9.17
CA GLY A 48 -10.47 11.17 8.72
C GLY A 48 -10.15 11.08 7.23
N GLU A 49 -10.90 11.80 6.40
CA GLU A 49 -10.63 11.88 4.95
C GLU A 49 -9.27 12.51 4.64
N MET A 50 -8.91 13.60 5.32
CA MET A 50 -7.60 14.25 5.18
C MET A 50 -6.45 13.31 5.53
N ALA A 51 -6.55 12.58 6.64
CA ALA A 51 -5.51 11.62 7.04
C ALA A 51 -5.33 10.50 6.00
N SER A 52 -6.43 10.03 5.39
CA SER A 52 -6.39 9.04 4.31
C SER A 52 -5.70 9.60 3.06
N LEU A 53 -6.04 10.83 2.67
CA LEU A 53 -5.43 11.50 1.52
C LEU A 53 -3.94 11.76 1.73
N GLU A 54 -3.52 12.16 2.93
CA GLU A 54 -2.11 12.33 3.28
C GLU A 54 -1.33 11.03 3.10
N LYS A 55 -1.89 9.91 3.57
CA LYS A 55 -1.28 8.59 3.36
C LYS A 55 -1.12 8.27 1.87
N GLN A 56 -2.18 8.47 1.07
CA GLN A 56 -2.11 8.23 -0.38
C GLN A 56 -1.05 9.11 -1.06
N MET A 57 -0.98 10.40 -0.69
CA MET A 57 -0.01 11.34 -1.25
C MET A 57 1.44 10.92 -0.95
N THR A 58 1.71 10.44 0.27
CA THR A 58 3.06 9.94 0.61
C THR A 58 3.43 8.70 -0.17
N THR A 59 2.49 7.77 -0.40
CA THR A 59 2.70 6.59 -1.25
C THR A 59 3.01 6.98 -2.68
N VAL A 60 2.18 7.84 -3.29
CA VAL A 60 2.38 8.31 -4.67
C VAL A 60 3.71 9.05 -4.81
N SER A 61 4.07 9.87 -3.83
CA SER A 61 5.36 10.58 -3.83
C SER A 61 6.55 9.63 -3.82
N ALA A 62 6.47 8.53 -3.07
CA ALA A 62 7.50 7.49 -3.05
C ALA A 62 7.61 6.79 -4.42
N GLU A 63 6.48 6.39 -5.00
CA GLU A 63 6.44 5.73 -6.32
C GLU A 63 7.00 6.62 -7.44
N VAL A 64 6.62 7.90 -7.45
CA VAL A 64 7.13 8.88 -8.43
C VAL A 64 8.65 9.06 -8.29
N THR A 65 9.16 9.05 -7.05
CA THR A 65 10.61 9.13 -6.78
C THR A 65 11.35 7.93 -7.36
N GLU A 66 10.83 6.72 -7.14
CA GLU A 66 11.42 5.48 -7.68
C GLU A 66 11.34 5.43 -9.22
N LEU A 67 10.20 5.80 -9.81
CA LEU A 67 10.08 5.93 -11.27
C LEU A 67 11.09 6.93 -11.84
N GLY A 68 11.34 8.03 -11.13
CA GLY A 68 12.39 8.99 -11.46
C GLY A 68 13.79 8.36 -11.48
N ARG A 69 14.11 7.50 -10.50
CA ARG A 69 15.37 6.75 -10.46
C ARG A 69 15.49 5.80 -11.66
N TRP A 70 14.45 5.00 -11.93
CA TRP A 70 14.44 4.08 -13.09
C TRP A 70 14.62 4.80 -14.42
N ARG A 71 13.96 5.95 -14.61
CA ARG A 71 14.10 6.76 -15.84
C ARG A 71 15.50 7.33 -16.03
N ARG A 72 16.27 7.50 -14.95
CA ARG A 72 17.68 7.93 -15.01
C ARG A 72 18.59 6.75 -15.35
N MET A 73 18.42 5.59 -14.72
CA MET A 73 19.20 4.38 -15.05
C MET A 73 19.01 3.94 -16.51
N ARG A 74 17.79 4.01 -17.06
CA ARG A 74 17.55 3.67 -18.48
C ARG A 74 18.25 4.59 -19.48
N ARG A 75 18.54 5.82 -19.09
CA ARG A 75 19.20 6.81 -19.97
C ARG A 75 20.71 6.70 -19.95
N ASP A 76 21.26 6.11 -18.89
CA ASP A 76 22.68 6.05 -18.62
C ASP A 76 23.02 4.69 -18.01
N PRO A 77 23.49 3.73 -18.83
CA PRO A 77 23.82 2.38 -18.39
C PRO A 77 24.86 2.34 -17.27
N ASP A 78 25.76 3.32 -17.20
CA ASP A 78 26.80 3.39 -16.18
C ASP A 78 26.20 3.58 -14.77
N ARG A 79 25.04 4.24 -14.69
CA ARG A 79 24.28 4.40 -13.43
C ARG A 79 23.59 3.13 -12.98
N LEU A 80 23.25 2.24 -13.92
CA LEU A 80 22.76 0.91 -13.56
C LEU A 80 23.90 0.10 -12.93
N VAL A 81 25.12 0.19 -13.48
CA VAL A 81 26.30 -0.46 -12.89
C VAL A 81 26.58 0.09 -11.50
N GLU A 82 26.58 1.42 -11.31
CA GLU A 82 26.73 2.05 -9.99
C GLU A 82 25.67 1.53 -8.99
N TYR A 83 24.40 1.53 -9.38
CA TYR A 83 23.31 1.02 -8.54
C TYR A 83 23.48 -0.48 -8.18
N LEU A 84 23.84 -1.32 -9.16
CA LEU A 84 24.06 -2.75 -8.92
C LEU A 84 25.30 -3.01 -8.06
N THR A 85 26.26 -2.07 -8.00
CA THR A 85 27.37 -2.13 -7.05
C THR A 85 26.98 -1.68 -5.64
N GLU A 86 26.04 -0.73 -5.49
CA GLU A 86 25.50 -0.31 -4.19
C GLU A 86 24.60 -1.39 -3.57
N VAL A 87 23.73 -1.99 -4.39
CA VAL A 87 22.90 -3.11 -3.95
C VAL A 87 23.83 -4.30 -3.75
N ARG A 88 24.02 -4.73 -2.50
CA ARG A 88 24.81 -5.92 -2.14
C ARG A 88 24.16 -7.19 -2.67
N LEU A 89 24.28 -7.43 -3.97
CA LEU A 89 23.79 -8.64 -4.61
C LEU A 89 24.59 -9.84 -4.10
N PRO A 90 23.94 -11.01 -3.90
CA PRO A 90 24.66 -12.23 -3.59
C PRO A 90 25.64 -12.54 -4.73
N GLN A 91 26.92 -12.62 -4.39
CA GLN A 91 27.98 -13.02 -5.31
C GLN A 91 28.37 -14.47 -5.04
N LEU A 92 28.65 -15.21 -6.11
CA LEU A 92 29.25 -16.54 -5.98
C LEU A 92 30.67 -16.39 -5.41
N ASN A 93 31.06 -17.34 -4.56
CA ASN A 93 32.45 -17.46 -4.15
C ASN A 93 33.26 -18.09 -5.28
N GLU A 94 34.60 -17.97 -5.21
CA GLU A 94 35.51 -18.51 -6.24
C GLU A 94 35.28 -20.00 -6.49
N THR A 95 35.02 -20.78 -5.43
CA THR A 95 34.73 -22.22 -5.55
C THR A 95 33.46 -22.50 -6.34
N GLY A 96 32.40 -21.71 -6.13
CA GLY A 96 31.14 -21.85 -6.85
C GLY A 96 31.27 -21.45 -8.32
N VAL A 97 32.06 -20.41 -8.61
CA VAL A 97 32.40 -20.04 -9.99
C VAL A 97 33.17 -21.17 -10.67
N GLN A 98 34.25 -21.67 -10.02
CA GLN A 98 35.06 -22.76 -10.56
C GLN A 98 34.25 -24.04 -10.78
N ALA A 99 33.32 -24.37 -9.88
CA ALA A 99 32.46 -25.55 -10.04
C ALA A 99 31.50 -25.42 -11.22
N LEU A 100 31.02 -24.20 -11.52
CA LEU A 100 30.14 -23.94 -12.66
C LEU A 100 30.91 -23.84 -13.99
N GLU A 101 32.16 -23.39 -13.95
CA GLU A 101 33.06 -23.32 -15.13
C GLU A 101 33.80 -24.64 -15.41
N ALA A 102 33.75 -25.60 -14.48
CA ALA A 102 34.37 -26.91 -14.66
C ALA A 102 33.69 -27.70 -15.79
N ASP A 103 34.48 -28.52 -16.49
CA ASP A 103 33.96 -29.45 -17.47
C ASP A 103 33.00 -30.45 -16.82
N LEU A 104 31.91 -30.76 -17.53
CA LEU A 104 30.93 -31.75 -17.07
C LEU A 104 31.54 -33.15 -17.07
N THR A 105 31.45 -33.83 -15.94
CA THR A 105 31.89 -35.23 -15.83
C THR A 105 30.82 -36.19 -16.35
N LEU A 106 31.25 -37.35 -16.82
CA LEU A 106 30.35 -38.43 -17.27
C LEU A 106 29.39 -38.87 -16.16
N GLU A 107 29.86 -38.89 -14.91
CA GLU A 107 29.06 -39.26 -13.74
C GLU A 107 27.95 -38.25 -13.50
N GLU A 108 28.24 -36.95 -13.54
CA GLU A 108 27.25 -35.88 -13.39
C GLU A 108 26.17 -35.96 -14.47
N VAL A 109 26.58 -36.15 -15.73
CA VAL A 109 25.64 -36.32 -16.85
C VAL A 109 24.77 -37.57 -16.64
N THR A 110 25.38 -38.68 -16.22
CA THR A 110 24.67 -39.94 -15.98
C THR A 110 23.66 -39.82 -14.84
N VAL A 111 24.05 -39.19 -13.73
CA VAL A 111 23.19 -38.95 -12.56
C VAL A 111 22.04 -38.01 -12.95
N ALA A 112 22.33 -36.93 -13.68
CA ALA A 112 21.31 -36.00 -14.15
C ALA A 112 20.27 -36.70 -15.04
N ILE A 113 20.72 -37.49 -16.02
CA ILE A 113 19.83 -38.24 -16.92
C ILE A 113 18.96 -39.24 -16.13
N LYS A 114 19.55 -39.98 -15.19
CA LYS A 114 18.82 -40.92 -14.31
C LYS A 114 17.80 -40.23 -13.41
N SER A 115 18.00 -38.96 -13.08
CA SER A 115 17.08 -38.18 -12.24
C SER A 115 15.88 -37.59 -13.00
N LEU A 116 15.85 -37.70 -14.34
CA LEU A 116 14.78 -37.11 -15.14
C LEU A 116 13.39 -37.72 -14.78
N PRO A 117 12.34 -36.91 -14.74
CA PRO A 117 10.99 -37.40 -14.46
C PRO A 117 10.43 -38.19 -15.64
N LEU A 118 9.92 -39.39 -15.37
CA LEU A 118 9.26 -40.27 -16.34
C LEU A 118 7.81 -39.84 -16.64
N GLY A 119 7.26 -40.33 -17.75
CA GLY A 119 5.88 -40.06 -18.17
C GLY A 119 5.64 -38.61 -18.60
N ARG A 120 6.70 -37.87 -18.92
CA ARG A 120 6.63 -36.53 -19.49
C ARG A 120 6.58 -36.60 -21.01
N SER A 121 6.03 -35.56 -21.63
CA SER A 121 6.06 -35.40 -23.09
C SER A 121 7.50 -35.35 -23.59
N PRO A 122 7.77 -35.82 -24.82
CA PRO A 122 9.10 -35.74 -25.41
C PRO A 122 9.65 -34.30 -25.44
N GLY A 123 10.97 -34.17 -25.40
CA GLY A 123 11.66 -32.89 -25.56
C GLY A 123 11.51 -32.33 -26.98
N SER A 124 12.16 -31.19 -27.24
CA SER A 124 12.24 -30.60 -28.60
C SER A 124 12.95 -31.51 -29.62
N ASP A 125 13.68 -32.51 -29.12
CA ASP A 125 14.35 -33.57 -29.87
C ASP A 125 13.41 -34.73 -30.27
N GLY A 126 12.18 -34.78 -29.72
CA GLY A 126 11.21 -35.85 -29.95
C GLY A 126 11.44 -37.12 -29.14
N PHE A 127 12.39 -37.15 -28.19
CA PHE A 127 12.66 -38.30 -27.33
C PHE A 127 12.15 -38.10 -25.90
N THR A 128 11.75 -39.19 -25.24
CA THR A 128 11.29 -39.15 -23.85
C THR A 128 12.41 -39.45 -22.86
N ALA A 129 12.19 -39.11 -21.58
CA ALA A 129 13.15 -39.39 -20.51
C ALA A 129 13.48 -40.89 -20.37
N GLU A 130 12.53 -41.78 -20.66
CA GLU A 130 12.72 -43.24 -20.63
C GLU A 130 13.84 -43.68 -21.59
N LEU A 131 13.90 -43.08 -22.79
CA LEU A 131 14.95 -43.39 -23.76
C LEU A 131 16.32 -42.98 -23.22
N TYR A 132 16.42 -41.75 -22.69
CA TYR A 132 17.67 -41.25 -22.12
C TYR A 132 18.15 -42.10 -20.94
N GLN A 133 17.26 -42.47 -20.03
CA GLN A 133 17.62 -43.33 -18.90
C GLN A 133 18.03 -44.74 -19.33
N THR A 134 17.37 -45.30 -20.34
CA THR A 134 17.65 -46.66 -20.84
C THR A 134 19.00 -46.73 -21.55
N PHE A 135 19.31 -45.72 -22.37
CA PHE A 135 20.49 -45.73 -23.24
C PHE A 135 21.60 -44.80 -22.77
N VAL A 136 21.57 -44.31 -21.54
CA VAL A 136 22.58 -43.38 -21.01
C VAL A 136 24.02 -43.90 -21.17
N THR A 137 24.25 -45.21 -21.06
CA THR A 137 25.59 -45.82 -21.23
C THR A 137 26.10 -45.81 -22.68
N VAL A 138 25.21 -45.60 -23.65
CA VAL A 138 25.52 -45.53 -25.09
C VAL A 138 25.50 -44.07 -25.57
N LEU A 139 24.64 -43.24 -24.96
CA LEU A 139 24.43 -41.84 -25.33
C LEU A 139 25.38 -40.88 -24.62
N ALA A 140 25.94 -41.25 -23.47
CA ALA A 140 26.89 -40.39 -22.78
C ALA A 140 28.16 -40.22 -23.63
N PRO A 141 28.67 -38.98 -23.77
CA PRO A 141 29.77 -38.63 -24.67
C PRO A 141 31.12 -39.25 -24.28
#